data_AF-A0A2R9UCN5-F1
#
_entry.id   AF-A0A2R9UCN5-F1
#
_cell.length_a   1.000
_cell.length_b   1.000
_cell.length_c   1.000
_cell.angle_alpha   90.00
_cell.angle_beta   90.00
_cell.angle_gamma   90.00
#
_symmetry.space_group_name_H-M   'P 1'
#
loop_
_entity.id
_entity.type
_entity.pdbx_description
1 polymer ?
#
loop_
_entity_poly.entity_id
_entity_poly.type
_entity_poly.pdbx_seq_one_letter_code
_entity_poly.pdbx_strand_id
1 'polypeptide(L)'
;MELHASDAAGIRLASQRVAAELRAELARQKRSGRELSVVLGISEHTMGRRLNGETPFNMVELAAACLWLGISLTDLIRRAEAAELAS
;
A
#
# COMPACT_ATOMS: atom_id res chain seq x y z
N MET A 1 3.64 11.72 24.23
CA MET A 1 3.57 10.38 23.63
C MET A 1 4.81 10.24 22.75
N GLU A 2 5.91 9.77 23.34
CA GLU A 2 7.15 9.52 22.59
C GLU A 2 6.98 8.18 21.86
N LEU A 3 7.00 8.20 20.53
CA LEU A 3 7.08 6.99 19.73
C LEU A 3 8.48 6.41 19.92
N HIS A 4 8.59 5.21 20.51
CA HIS A 4 9.88 4.57 20.64
C HIS A 4 10.40 4.21 19.24
N ALA A 5 11.72 4.21 19.03
CA ALA A 5 12.31 3.93 17.72
C ALA A 5 11.88 2.56 17.13
N SER A 6 11.55 1.61 18.01
CA SER A 6 10.94 0.32 17.70
C SER A 6 9.57 0.46 17.01
N ASP A 7 8.72 1.37 17.51
CA ASP A 7 7.38 1.62 16.97
C ASP A 7 7.44 2.25 15.57
N ALA A 8 8.39 3.16 15.37
CA ALA A 8 8.61 3.79 14.07
C ALA A 8 9.12 2.80 13.01
N ALA A 9 9.91 1.80 13.42
CA ALA A 9 10.34 0.72 12.52
C ALA A 9 9.18 -0.20 12.14
N GLY A 10 8.35 -0.59 13.12
CA GLY A 10 7.15 -1.39 12.87
C GLY A 10 6.17 -0.72 11.91
N ILE A 11 5.91 0.59 12.09
CA ILE A 11 5.03 1.37 11.20
C ILE A 11 5.58 1.41 9.76
N ARG A 12 6.90 1.58 9.59
CA ARG A 12 7.54 1.56 8.25
C ARG A 12 7.42 0.19 7.58
N LEU A 13 7.66 -0.89 8.33
CA LEU A 13 7.53 -2.26 7.81
C LEU A 13 6.09 -2.55 7.35
N ALA A 14 5.10 -2.17 8.16
CA ALA A 14 3.69 -2.28 7.78
C ALA A 14 3.38 -1.51 6.48
N SER A 15 3.89 -0.28 6.37
CA SER A 15 3.71 0.54 5.16
C SER A 15 4.32 -0.10 3.91
N GLN A 16 5.53 -0.67 4.03
CA GLN A 16 6.21 -1.36 2.95
C GLN A 16 5.48 -2.63 2.49
N ARG A 17 4.91 -3.40 3.43
CA ARG A 17 4.15 -4.62 3.12
C ARG A 17 2.86 -4.32 2.38
N VAL A 18 2.10 -3.33 2.86
CA VAL A 18 0.88 -2.87 2.17
C VAL A 18 1.22 -2.36 0.77
N ALA A 19 2.29 -1.58 0.62
CA ALA A 19 2.75 -1.09 -0.68
C ALA A 19 3.19 -2.24 -1.61
N ALA A 20 3.88 -3.25 -1.07
CA ALA A 20 4.31 -4.43 -1.81
C ALA A 20 3.12 -5.23 -2.34
N GLU A 21 2.11 -5.48 -1.51
CA GLU A 21 0.92 -6.19 -1.99
C GLU A 21 0.08 -5.38 -2.96
N LEU A 22 0.00 -4.06 -2.79
CA LEU A 22 -0.68 -3.22 -3.76
C LEU A 22 0.03 -3.25 -5.12
N ARG A 23 1.37 -3.25 -5.15
CA ARG A 23 2.16 -3.47 -6.37
C ARG A 23 1.90 -4.85 -6.99
N ALA A 24 1.83 -5.89 -6.16
CA ALA A 24 1.55 -7.24 -6.64
C ALA A 24 0.15 -7.35 -7.25
N GLU A 25 -0.86 -6.70 -6.64
CA GLU A 25 -2.22 -6.66 -7.19
C GLU A 25 -2.30 -5.87 -8.50
N LEU A 26 -1.64 -4.71 -8.57
CA LEU A 26 -1.50 -3.94 -9.81
C LEU A 26 -0.89 -4.81 -10.93
N ALA A 27 0.16 -5.56 -10.63
CA ALA A 27 0.80 -6.47 -11.58
C ALA A 27 -0.13 -7.61 -12.01
N ARG A 28 -0.85 -8.24 -11.06
CA ARG A 28 -1.86 -9.29 -11.35
C ARG A 28 -2.94 -8.81 -12.32
N GLN A 29 -3.37 -7.56 -12.17
CA GLN A 29 -4.41 -6.96 -13.01
C GLN A 29 -3.88 -6.22 -14.25
N LYS A 30 -2.55 -6.20 -14.46
CA LYS A 30 -1.88 -5.44 -15.54
C LYS A 30 -2.23 -3.94 -15.51
N ARG A 31 -2.34 -3.37 -14.32
CA ARG A 31 -2.58 -1.95 -14.08
C ARG A 31 -1.32 -1.26 -13.58
N SER A 32 -1.19 0.03 -13.86
CA SER A 32 -0.01 0.84 -13.57
C SER A 32 -0.23 1.74 -12.34
N GLY A 33 0.89 2.14 -11.71
CA GLY A 33 0.86 3.18 -10.67
C GLY A 33 0.33 4.51 -11.19
N ARG A 34 0.57 4.84 -12.47
CA ARG A 34 0.01 6.05 -13.12
C ARG A 34 -1.51 6.02 -13.15
N GLU A 35 -2.12 4.90 -13.51
CA GLU A 35 -3.59 4.78 -13.49
C GLU A 35 -4.12 4.96 -12.07
N LEU A 36 -3.47 4.35 -11.08
CA LEU A 36 -3.86 4.50 -9.68
C LEU A 36 -3.68 5.96 -9.19
N SER A 37 -2.68 6.71 -9.68
CA SER A 37 -2.47 8.09 -9.26
C SER A 37 -3.61 9.00 -9.72
N VAL A 38 -4.15 8.73 -10.92
CA VAL A 38 -5.37 9.40 -11.42
C VAL A 38 -6.57 9.06 -10.54
N VAL A 39 -6.76 7.79 -10.18
CA VAL A 39 -7.87 7.34 -9.31
C VAL A 39 -7.83 8.02 -7.94
N LEU A 40 -6.64 8.18 -7.36
CA LEU A 40 -6.47 8.78 -6.04
C LEU A 40 -6.33 10.31 -6.06
N GLY A 41 -6.28 10.94 -7.23
CA GLY A 41 -6.12 12.40 -7.35
C GLY A 41 -4.77 12.91 -6.84
N ILE A 42 -3.70 12.12 -6.97
CA ILE A 42 -2.35 12.48 -6.54
C ILE A 42 -1.36 12.46 -7.71
N SER A 43 -0.21 13.13 -7.54
CA SER A 43 0.85 13.14 -8.55
C SER A 43 1.51 11.76 -8.72
N GLU A 44 2.07 11.48 -9.90
CA GLU A 44 2.88 10.26 -10.14
C GLU A 44 4.08 10.17 -9.18
N HIS A 45 4.68 11.30 -8.83
CA HIS A 45 5.77 11.35 -7.85
C HIS A 45 5.30 10.91 -6.46
N THR A 46 4.17 11.45 -5.99
CA THR A 46 3.55 11.01 -4.73
C THR A 46 3.23 9.52 -4.78
N MET A 47 2.67 9.04 -5.89
CA MET A 47 2.37 7.62 -6.08
C MET A 47 3.61 6.73 -5.98
N GLY A 48 4.72 7.12 -6.62
CA GLY A 48 6.00 6.40 -6.53
C GLY A 48 6.44 6.22 -5.08
N ARG A 49 6.44 7.30 -4.29
CA ARG A 49 6.82 7.26 -2.86
C ARG A 49 5.89 6.35 -2.03
N ARG A 50 4.62 6.25 -2.40
CA ARG A 50 3.66 5.36 -1.74
C ARG A 50 3.90 3.90 -2.10
N LEU A 51 4.06 3.59 -3.39
CA LEU A 51 4.32 2.22 -3.86
C LEU A 51 5.70 1.69 -3.44
N ASN A 52 6.66 2.59 -3.17
CA ASN A 52 7.95 2.25 -2.56
C ASN A 52 7.88 2.06 -1.03
N GLY A 53 6.77 2.41 -0.39
CA GLY A 53 6.61 2.35 1.07
C GLY A 53 7.36 3.45 1.84
N GLU A 54 7.86 4.49 1.16
CA GLU A 54 8.53 5.64 1.80
C GLU A 54 7.52 6.52 2.54
N THR A 55 6.30 6.58 2.03
CA THR A 55 5.17 7.28 2.65
C THR A 55 4.00 6.30 2.77
N PRO A 56 3.28 6.26 3.90
CA PRO A 56 2.17 5.35 4.10
C PRO A 56 0.97 5.77 3.24
N PHE A 57 0.22 4.78 2.74
CA PHE A 57 -1.16 5.04 2.33
C PHE A 57 -2.03 5.28 3.56
N ASN A 58 -2.89 6.29 3.49
CA ASN A 58 -3.96 6.46 4.45
C ASN A 58 -5.12 5.51 4.14
N MET A 59 -6.05 5.41 5.09
CA MET A 59 -7.20 4.52 4.99
C MET A 59 -8.06 4.80 3.75
N VAL A 60 -8.42 6.06 3.50
CA VAL A 60 -9.28 6.45 2.36
C VAL A 60 -8.64 6.07 1.02
N GLU A 61 -7.34 6.29 0.87
CA GLU A 61 -6.60 5.94 -0.35
C GLU A 61 -6.56 4.42 -0.57
N LEU A 62 -6.37 3.63 0.49
CA LEU A 62 -6.43 2.17 0.39
C LEU A 62 -7.81 1.67 0.01
N ALA A 63 -8.88 2.22 0.61
CA ALA A 63 -10.25 1.88 0.23
C ALA A 63 -10.52 2.20 -1.24
N ALA A 64 -10.15 3.39 -1.70
CA ALA A 64 -10.34 3.80 -3.09
C ALA A 64 -9.56 2.92 -4.07
N ALA A 65 -8.30 2.59 -3.74
CA ALA A 65 -7.49 1.67 -4.53
C ALA A 65 -8.12 0.27 -4.60
N CYS A 66 -8.55 -0.29 -3.46
CA CYS A 66 -9.18 -1.60 -3.39
C CYS A 66 -10.50 -1.65 -4.17
N LEU A 67 -11.35 -0.62 -4.04
CA LEU A 67 -12.59 -0.50 -4.79
C LEU A 67 -12.33 -0.49 -6.30
N TRP A 68 -11.35 0.28 -6.75
CA TRP A 68 -10.98 0.36 -8.16
C TRP A 68 -10.38 -0.95 -8.69
N LEU A 69 -9.67 -1.69 -7.84
CA LEU A 69 -9.11 -3.02 -8.14
C LEU A 69 -10.13 -4.16 -7.97
N GLY A 70 -11.33 -3.89 -7.46
CA GLY A 70 -12.35 -4.92 -7.24
C GLY A 70 -11.99 -5.94 -6.15
N ILE A 71 -11.15 -5.58 -5.18
CA ILE A 71 -10.82 -6.42 -4.02
C ILE A 71 -11.29 -5.74 -2.73
N SER A 72 -11.45 -6.52 -1.66
CA SER A 72 -11.73 -5.94 -0.34
C SER A 72 -10.45 -5.44 0.33
N LEU A 73 -10.56 -4.39 1.14
CA LEU A 73 -9.45 -3.90 1.94
C LEU A 73 -8.92 -4.97 2.91
N THR A 74 -9.82 -5.73 3.53
CA THR A 74 -9.46 -6.81 4.46
C THR A 74 -8.60 -7.87 3.78
N ASP A 75 -8.88 -8.22 2.52
CA ASP A 75 -8.09 -9.18 1.77
C ASP A 75 -6.70 -8.63 1.39
N LEU A 76 -6.60 -7.34 1.03
CA LEU A 76 -5.30 -6.69 0.83
C LEU A 76 -4.43 -6.77 2.09
N ILE A 77 -4.99 -6.41 3.25
CA ILE A 77 -4.27 -6.43 4.53
C ILE A 77 -3.86 -7.86 4.90
N ARG A 78 -4.78 -8.83 4.81
CA ARG A 78 -4.49 -10.24 5.11
C ARG A 78 -3.34 -10.79 4.24
N ARG A 79 -3.29 -10.43 2.95
CA ARG A 79 -2.19 -10.85 2.05
C ARG A 79 -0.88 -10.17 2.42
N ALA A 80 -0.92 -8.86 2.71
CA ALA A 80 0.26 -8.11 3.16
C ALA A 80 0.80 -8.67 4.48
N GLU A 81 -0.10 -9.17 5.32
CA GLU A 81 0.23 -9.82 6.56
C GLU A 81 0.92 -11.18 6.32
N ALA A 82 0.30 -12.04 5.52
CA ALA A 82 0.80 -13.38 5.23
C ALA A 82 2.19 -13.39 4.56
N ALA A 83 2.52 -12.38 3.76
CA ALA A 83 3.84 -12.26 3.12
C ALA A 83 5.00 -12.15 4.13
N GLU A 84 4.77 -11.64 5.35
CA GLU A 84 5.79 -11.59 6.41
C GLU A 84 6.08 -12.96 7.02
N LEU A 85 5.06 -13.81 7.14
CA LEU A 85 5.23 -15.14 7.73
C LEU A 85 5.96 -16.10 6.79
N ALA A 86 6.04 -15.77 5.50
CA ALA A 86 6.69 -16.55 4.47
C ALA A 86 8.14 -16.12 4.17
N SER A 87 8.60 -15.01 4.76
CA SER A 87 9.96 -14.44 4.61
C SER A 87 10.81 -14.66 5.85
#